data_AF-A0A0D6PFI8-F1
#
_entry.id   AF-A0A0D6PFI8-F1
#
_cell.length_a   1.000
_cell.length_b   1.000
_cell.length_c   1.000
_cell.angle_alpha   90.00
_cell.angle_beta   90.00
_cell.angle_gamma   90.00
#
_symmetry.space_group_name_H-M   'P 1'
#
loop_
_entity.id
_entity.type
_entity.pdbx_description
1 polymer ?
#
loop_
_entity_poly.entity_id
_entity_poly.type
_entity_poly.pdbx_seq_one_letter_code
_entity_poly.pdbx_strand_id
1 'polypeptide(L)'
;MKNDDFERISGQVAEGGKRPEDLLGDAGLMKELKLRLMERMLGAELTAHLGYEAGAQPPADQPNRRNGVSTKRVKGADGEVPLAVPWDRDGSFEPELVCREEWRSR
;
A
#
# COMPACT_ATOMS: atom_id res chain seq x y z
N MET A 1 1.35 -14.98 12.40
CA MET A 1 0.02 -15.37 11.86
C MET A 1 -0.20 -16.82 12.20
N LYS A 2 -1.36 -17.18 12.77
CA LYS A 2 -1.64 -18.60 13.10
C LYS A 2 -2.13 -19.30 11.83
N ASN A 3 -1.98 -20.63 11.78
CA ASN A 3 -2.42 -21.43 10.63
C ASN A 3 -3.93 -21.23 10.35
N ASP A 4 -4.72 -21.13 11.42
CA ASP A 4 -6.17 -20.93 11.34
C ASP A 4 -6.56 -19.59 10.69
N ASP A 5 -5.75 -18.55 10.89
CA ASP A 5 -5.98 -17.25 10.25
C ASP A 5 -5.80 -17.34 8.74
N PHE A 6 -4.82 -18.14 8.30
CA PHE A 6 -4.51 -18.34 6.89
C PHE A 6 -5.63 -19.10 6.18
N GLU A 7 -6.10 -20.19 6.76
CA GLU A 7 -7.24 -20.96 6.23
C GLU A 7 -8.50 -20.10 6.11
N ARG A 8 -8.77 -19.27 7.12
CA ARG A 8 -9.90 -18.34 7.09
C ARG A 8 -9.77 -17.33 5.94
N ILE A 9 -8.60 -16.74 5.74
CA ILE A 9 -8.35 -15.77 4.66
C ILE A 9 -8.45 -16.45 3.30
N SER A 10 -7.89 -17.66 3.16
CA SER A 10 -7.96 -18.44 1.92
C SER A 10 -9.42 -18.72 1.51
N GLY A 11 -10.25 -19.16 2.46
CA GLY A 11 -11.68 -19.36 2.24
C GLY A 11 -12.39 -18.08 1.78
N GLN A 12 -12.15 -16.95 2.45
CA GLN A 12 -12.73 -15.66 2.07
C GLN A 12 -12.34 -15.21 0.66
N VAL A 13 -11.07 -15.41 0.29
CA VAL A 13 -10.58 -15.06 -1.05
C VAL A 13 -11.22 -15.97 -2.11
N ALA A 14 -11.37 -17.27 -1.83
CA ALA A 14 -12.00 -18.21 -2.76
C ALA A 14 -13.50 -17.92 -2.99
N GLU A 15 -14.23 -17.51 -1.94
CA GLU A 15 -15.65 -17.11 -2.05
C GLU A 15 -15.85 -15.87 -2.95
N GLY A 16 -14.88 -14.97 -2.97
CA GLY A 16 -14.94 -13.74 -3.77
C GLY A 16 -14.81 -13.96 -5.29
N GLY A 17 -14.35 -15.13 -5.74
CA GLY A 17 -14.11 -15.44 -7.15
C GLY A 17 -15.09 -16.46 -7.71
N LYS A 18 -15.82 -16.11 -8.77
CA LYS A 18 -16.72 -17.06 -9.46
C LYS A 18 -15.96 -17.95 -10.42
N ARG A 19 -14.86 -17.46 -10.98
CA ARG A 19 -14.00 -18.18 -11.93
C ARG A 19 -12.53 -18.06 -11.53
N PRO A 20 -11.66 -19.02 -11.92
CA PRO A 20 -10.22 -18.94 -11.68
C PRO A 20 -9.60 -17.65 -12.23
N GLU A 21 -10.10 -17.14 -13.37
CA GLU A 21 -9.60 -15.91 -13.98
C GLU A 21 -9.90 -14.66 -13.16
N ASP A 22 -11.04 -14.62 -12.43
CA ASP A 22 -11.40 -13.50 -11.56
C ASP A 22 -10.44 -13.40 -10.35
N LEU A 23 -9.82 -14.52 -9.97
CA LEU A 23 -8.88 -14.59 -8.85
C LEU A 23 -7.44 -14.40 -9.31
N LEU A 24 -7.03 -15.15 -10.33
CA LEU A 24 -5.63 -15.35 -10.71
C LEU A 24 -5.26 -14.69 -12.05
N GLY A 25 -6.21 -14.06 -12.76
CA GLY A 25 -5.93 -13.36 -14.00
C GLY A 25 -5.17 -12.04 -13.82
N ASP A 26 -4.78 -11.42 -14.93
CA ASP A 26 -3.97 -10.19 -14.96
C ASP A 26 -4.64 -8.96 -14.32
N ALA A 27 -5.97 -8.99 -14.20
CA ALA A 27 -6.79 -8.01 -13.49
C ALA A 27 -7.57 -8.66 -12.32
N GLY A 28 -7.11 -9.82 -11.86
CA GLY A 28 -7.77 -10.62 -10.83
C GLY A 28 -7.54 -10.09 -9.42
N LEU A 29 -8.34 -10.62 -8.49
CA LEU A 29 -8.37 -10.24 -7.08
C LEU A 29 -6.99 -10.29 -6.40
N MET A 30 -6.13 -11.24 -6.75
CA MET A 30 -4.79 -11.35 -6.15
C MET A 30 -3.92 -10.13 -6.42
N LYS A 31 -4.01 -9.56 -7.63
CA LYS A 31 -3.26 -8.36 -8.00
C LYS A 31 -3.76 -7.14 -7.23
N GLU A 32 -5.09 -7.00 -7.09
CA GLU A 32 -5.66 -5.94 -6.27
C GLU A 32 -5.27 -6.12 -4.79
N LEU A 33 -5.35 -7.34 -4.25
CA LEU A 33 -4.97 -7.60 -2.86
C LEU A 33 -3.51 -7.22 -2.58
N LYS A 34 -2.58 -7.64 -3.45
CA LYS A 34 -1.17 -7.27 -3.38
C LYS A 34 -1.00 -5.75 -3.36
N LEU A 35 -1.70 -5.04 -4.26
CA LEU A 35 -1.66 -3.57 -4.31
C LEU A 35 -2.14 -2.94 -2.99
N ARG A 36 -3.31 -3.38 -2.51
CA ARG A 36 -3.93 -2.89 -1.28
C ARG A 36 -3.10 -3.17 -0.03
N LEU A 37 -2.31 -4.23 -0.02
CA LEU A 37 -1.35 -4.54 1.04
C LEU A 37 -0.15 -3.58 1.00
N MET A 38 0.42 -3.34 -0.18
CA MET A 38 1.51 -2.38 -0.35
C MET A 38 1.09 -0.96 0.08
N GLU A 39 -0.09 -0.49 -0.34
CA GLU A 39 -0.63 0.82 0.06
C GLU A 39 -0.81 0.94 1.59
N ARG A 40 -1.25 -0.14 2.24
CA ARG A 40 -1.37 -0.18 3.71
C ARG A 40 -0.02 -0.14 4.39
N MET A 41 0.96 -0.88 3.88
CA MET A 41 2.33 -0.88 4.43
C MET A 41 2.96 0.51 4.29
N LEU A 42 2.83 1.17 3.15
CA LEU A 42 3.28 2.55 2.96
C LEU A 42 2.57 3.53 3.91
N GLY A 43 1.28 3.33 4.14
CA GLY A 43 0.51 4.11 5.11
C GLY A 43 1.05 3.98 6.54
N ALA A 44 1.42 2.75 6.92
CA ALA A 44 2.03 2.42 8.21
C ALA A 44 3.45 2.98 8.35
N GLU A 45 4.26 2.93 7.29
CA GLU A 45 5.58 3.58 7.25
C GLU A 45 5.44 5.09 7.46
N LEU A 46 4.47 5.75 6.81
CA LEU A 46 4.23 7.17 7.05
C LEU A 46 3.70 7.44 8.47
N THR A 47 2.93 6.52 9.06
CA THR A 47 2.54 6.61 10.48
C THR A 47 3.77 6.59 11.36
N ALA A 48 4.69 5.65 11.12
CA ALA A 48 5.92 5.54 11.88
C ALA A 48 6.81 6.79 11.72
N HIS A 49 6.92 7.33 10.50
CA HIS A 49 7.68 8.55 10.20
C HIS A 49 7.12 9.78 10.92
N LEU A 50 5.80 9.95 10.92
CA LEU A 50 5.15 11.12 11.52
C LEU A 50 4.84 10.95 13.02
N GLY A 51 4.81 9.72 13.53
CA GLY A 51 4.45 9.43 14.92
C GLY A 51 2.96 9.50 15.24
N TYR A 52 2.08 9.58 14.23
CA TYR A 52 0.63 9.59 14.43
C TYR A 52 -0.14 8.95 13.27
N GLU A 53 -1.32 8.40 13.60
CA GLU A 53 -2.16 7.66 12.65
C GLU A 53 -2.89 8.56 11.64
N ALA A 54 -3.24 8.00 10.49
CA ALA A 54 -4.09 8.69 9.53
C ALA A 54 -5.46 9.02 10.16
N GLY A 55 -5.87 10.29 10.07
CA GLY A 55 -7.13 10.78 10.66
C GLY A 55 -7.04 11.12 12.16
N ALA A 56 -5.92 10.84 12.83
CA ALA A 56 -5.69 11.31 14.18
C ALA A 56 -5.28 12.79 14.19
N GLN A 57 -5.51 13.46 15.32
CA GLN A 57 -5.03 14.82 15.53
C GLN A 57 -3.50 14.81 15.65
N PRO A 58 -2.77 15.59 14.82
CA PRO A 58 -1.32 15.63 14.89
C PRO A 58 -0.82 16.31 16.17
N PRO A 59 0.36 15.95 16.67
CA PRO A 59 1.03 16.66 17.76
C PRO A 59 1.16 18.17 17.46
N ALA A 60 0.93 18.99 18.48
CA ALA A 60 0.91 20.45 18.34
C ALA A 60 2.31 21.05 18.04
N ASP A 61 3.36 20.37 18.49
CA ASP A 61 4.77 20.74 18.37
C ASP A 61 5.45 20.22 17.10
N GLN A 62 4.79 19.33 16.36
CA GLN A 62 5.28 18.87 15.07
C GLN A 62 4.82 19.86 13.99
N PRO A 63 5.69 20.33 13.06
CA PRO A 63 5.25 21.12 11.89
C PRO A 63 4.83 20.24 10.70
N ASN A 64 5.46 19.08 10.55
CA ASN A 64 5.22 18.18 9.42
C ASN A 64 3.86 17.47 9.53
N ARG A 65 3.22 17.23 8.38
CA ARG A 65 1.87 16.65 8.31
C ARG A 65 1.75 15.70 7.14
N ARG A 66 0.84 14.72 7.23
CA ARG A 66 0.32 14.02 6.06
C ARG A 66 -0.26 15.03 5.06
N ASN A 67 0.11 14.93 3.79
CA ASN A 67 -0.29 15.89 2.75
C ASN A 67 -1.04 15.23 1.57
N GLY A 68 -1.51 14.00 1.76
CA GLY A 68 -2.30 13.26 0.79
C GLY A 68 -1.54 12.07 0.21
N VAL A 69 -1.94 11.68 -1.00
CA VAL A 69 -1.40 10.52 -1.73
C VAL A 69 -1.08 10.92 -3.17
N SER A 70 -0.05 10.33 -3.74
CA SER A 70 0.32 10.47 -5.16
C SER A 70 0.31 9.11 -5.83
N THR A 71 -0.31 9.00 -6.99
CA THR A 71 -0.30 7.76 -7.77
C THR A 71 1.03 7.63 -8.51
N LYS A 72 1.74 6.52 -8.27
CA LYS A 72 2.98 6.17 -8.95
C LYS A 72 2.83 4.84 -9.65
N ARG A 73 3.41 4.70 -10.84
CA ARG A 73 3.40 3.42 -11.54
C ARG A 73 4.67 2.65 -11.23
N VAL A 74 4.52 1.50 -10.58
CA VAL A 74 5.62 0.64 -10.14
C VAL A 74 5.63 -0.61 -11.03
N LYS A 75 6.81 -1.02 -11.48
CA LYS A 75 6.98 -2.24 -12.27
C LYS A 75 7.14 -3.43 -11.33
N GLY A 76 6.18 -4.35 -11.36
CA GLY A 76 6.28 -5.64 -10.68
C GLY A 76 6.46 -6.78 -11.68
N ALA A 77 6.56 -8.00 -11.15
CA ALA A 77 6.59 -9.23 -11.96
C ALA A 77 5.32 -9.38 -12.84
N ASP A 78 4.19 -8.87 -12.34
CA ASP A 78 2.87 -8.97 -12.96
C ASP A 78 2.54 -7.75 -13.85
N GLY A 79 3.58 -7.03 -14.29
CA GLY A 79 3.49 -5.80 -15.07
C GLY A 79 3.49 -4.52 -14.23
N GLU A 80 3.18 -3.41 -14.90
CA GLU A 80 3.15 -2.07 -14.29
C GLU A 80 1.80 -1.85 -13.57
N VAL A 81 1.86 -1.44 -12.30
CA VAL A 81 0.67 -1.23 -11.46
C VAL A 81 0.65 0.19 -10.89
N PRO A 82 -0.52 0.85 -10.85
CA PRO A 82 -0.68 2.15 -10.20
C PRO A 82 -0.77 1.95 -8.68
N LEU A 83 0.18 2.51 -7.94
CA LEU A 83 0.28 2.46 -6.49
C LEU A 83 0.00 3.84 -5.89
N ALA A 84 -0.94 3.93 -4.95
CA ALA A 84 -1.18 5.15 -4.20
C ALA A 84 -0.14 5.28 -3.08
N VAL A 85 0.76 6.25 -3.21
CA VAL A 85 1.84 6.45 -2.24
C VAL A 85 1.58 7.69 -1.39
N PRO A 86 1.48 7.55 -0.05
CA PRO A 86 1.31 8.68 0.84
C PRO A 86 2.60 9.51 0.95
N TRP A 87 2.45 10.79 1.26
CA TRP A 87 3.57 11.71 1.44
C TRP A 87 3.31 12.73 2.54
N ASP A 88 4.39 13.25 3.08
CA ASP A 88 4.41 14.29 4.10
C ASP A 88 4.56 15.68 3.47
N ARG A 89 4.15 16.71 4.21
CA ARG A 89 4.15 18.11 3.74
C ARG A 89 5.55 18.62 3.49
N ASP A 90 6.51 18.18 4.31
CA ASP A 90 7.90 18.61 4.20
C ASP A 90 8.68 17.82 3.14
N GLY A 91 8.09 16.76 2.57
CA GLY A 91 8.73 15.90 1.56
C GLY A 91 9.94 15.13 2.08
N SER A 92 10.00 14.91 3.40
CA SER A 92 11.07 14.23 4.13
C SER A 92 10.86 12.72 4.24
N PHE A 93 9.66 12.23 3.96
CA PHE A 93 9.34 10.81 4.01
C PHE A 93 10.02 10.06 2.85
N GLU A 94 10.81 9.04 3.21
CA GLU A 94 11.47 8.13 2.28
C GLU A 94 11.03 6.69 2.59
N PRO A 95 10.05 6.14 1.86
CA PRO A 95 9.55 4.80 2.14
C PRO A 95 10.57 3.72 1.76
N GLU A 96 10.59 2.66 2.56
CA GLU A 96 11.48 1.52 2.37
C GLU A 96 10.89 0.51 1.37
N LEU A 97 9.56 0.32 1.39
CA LEU A 97 8.88 -0.64 0.51
C LEU A 97 9.09 -0.32 -0.97
N VAL A 98 9.15 0.97 -1.32
CA VAL A 98 9.38 1.43 -2.70
C VAL A 98 10.42 2.54 -2.65
N CYS A 99 11.69 2.19 -2.87
CA CYS A 99 12.80 3.15 -2.84
C CYS A 99 12.49 4.41 -3.65
N ARG A 100 12.66 5.59 -3.05
CA ARG A 100 12.39 6.91 -3.64
C ARG A 100 13.05 7.12 -5.01
N GLU A 101 14.20 6.50 -5.25
CA GLU A 101 14.94 6.60 -6.52
C GLU A 101 14.18 5.98 -7.71
N GLU A 102 13.33 4.97 -7.46
CA GLU A 102 12.46 4.38 -8.49
C GLU A 102 11.32 5.32 -8.92
N TRP A 103 11.16 6.48 -8.27
CA TRP A 103 10.05 7.40 -8.45
C TRP A 103 10.36 8.54 -9.41
N ARG A 104 11.65 8.77 -9.67
CA ARG A 104 12.09 9.68 -10.71
C ARG A 104 11.96 8.94 -12.04
N SER A 105 10.84 9.18 -12.73
CA SER A 105 10.84 9.06 -14.18
C SER A 105 12.04 9.83 -14.71
N ARG A 106 12.84 9.19 -15.57
CA ARG A 106 13.67 9.92 -16.52
C ARG A 106 12.80 10.87 -17.36
#